data_AF-A0AAV2H1P8-F1
#
_entry.id   AF-A0AAV2H1P8-F1
#
_cell.length_a   1.000
_cell.length_b   1.000
_cell.length_c   1.000
_cell.angle_alpha   90.00
_cell.angle_beta   90.00
_cell.angle_gamma   90.00
#
_symmetry.space_group_name_H-M   'P 1'
#
loop_
_entity.id
_entity.type
_entity.pdbx_description
1 polymer ?
#
loop_
_entity_poly.entity_id
_entity_poly.type
_entity_poly.pdbx_seq_one_letter_code
_entity_poly.pdbx_strand_id
1 'polypeptide(L)'
;MISSMLGRIVTDLGNSLFLVAVTALLLLYLWLRRPDPRYPPCPATPLPLFGHMFMIEKNPRVQLERWRREKGDLYSFYIGGTMVVVLNGYELIKEALV
;
A
#
# COMPACT_ATOMS: atom_id res chain seq x y z
N MET A 1 -10.58 -39.13 -28.26
CA MET A 1 -9.46 -38.93 -27.32
C MET A 1 -8.68 -37.64 -27.60
N ILE A 2 -8.34 -37.33 -28.85
CA ILE A 2 -7.61 -36.10 -29.22
C ILE A 2 -8.47 -34.83 -29.05
N SER A 3 -9.75 -34.87 -29.42
CA SER A 3 -10.69 -33.74 -29.27
C SER A 3 -10.93 -33.33 -27.82
N SER A 4 -11.02 -34.30 -26.91
CA SER A 4 -11.14 -34.06 -25.46
C SER A 4 -9.85 -33.50 -24.84
N MET A 5 -8.68 -33.79 -25.41
CA MET A 5 -7.41 -33.21 -24.96
C MET A 5 -7.25 -31.77 -25.44
N LEU A 6 -7.62 -31.48 -26.70
CA LEU A 6 -7.64 -30.12 -27.25
C LEU A 6 -8.59 -29.19 -26.47
N GLY A 7 -9.78 -29.67 -26.10
CA GLY A 7 -10.73 -28.90 -25.30
C GLY A 7 -10.16 -28.48 -23.94
N ARG A 8 -9.43 -29.38 -23.26
CA ARG A 8 -8.82 -29.09 -21.95
C ARG A 8 -7.69 -28.06 -22.04
N ILE A 9 -6.85 -28.15 -23.08
CA ILE A 9 -5.77 -27.19 -23.31
C ILE A 9 -6.32 -25.78 -23.55
N VAL A 10 -7.38 -25.66 -24.35
CA VAL A 10 -8.03 -24.37 -24.63
C VAL A 10 -8.66 -23.78 -23.36
N THR A 11 -9.31 -24.60 -22.53
CA THR A 11 -9.87 -24.13 -21.24
C THR A 11 -8.78 -23.73 -20.24
N ASP A 12 -7.66 -24.45 -20.19
CA ASP A 12 -6.55 -24.14 -19.27
C ASP A 12 -5.85 -22.82 -19.63
N LEU A 13 -5.68 -22.56 -20.93
CA LEU A 13 -5.17 -21.28 -21.44
C LEU A 13 -6.11 -20.12 -21.09
N GLY A 14 -7.42 -20.31 -21.29
CA GLY A 14 -8.45 -19.32 -20.94
C GLY A 14 -8.47 -19.00 -19.45
N ASN A 15 -8.45 -20.04 -18.59
CA ASN A 15 -8.43 -19.86 -17.14
C ASN A 15 -7.15 -19.16 -16.66
N SER A 16 -5.99 -19.51 -17.21
CA SER A 16 -4.71 -18.88 -16.86
C SER A 16 -4.71 -17.39 -17.19
N LEU A 17 -5.19 -17.04 -18.39
CA LEU A 17 -5.30 -15.64 -18.82
C LEU A 17 -6.28 -14.85 -17.94
N PHE A 18 -7.42 -15.46 -17.58
CA PHE A 18 -8.40 -14.86 -16.68
C PHE A 18 -7.81 -14.58 -15.29
N LEU A 19 -7.09 -15.54 -14.70
CA LEU A 19 -6.45 -15.36 -13.40
C LEU A 19 -5.40 -14.23 -13.41
N VAL A 20 -4.60 -14.16 -14.48
CA VAL A 20 -3.61 -13.07 -14.64
C VAL A 20 -4.31 -11.73 -14.78
N ALA A 21 -5.37 -11.64 -15.59
CA ALA A 21 -6.13 -10.40 -15.77
C ALA A 21 -6.79 -9.93 -14.47
N VAL A 22 -7.41 -10.84 -13.71
CA VAL A 22 -8.01 -10.53 -12.40
C VAL A 22 -6.95 -10.06 -11.41
N THR A 23 -5.80 -10.72 -11.36
CA THR A 23 -4.70 -10.34 -10.46
C THR A 23 -4.14 -8.96 -10.82
N ALA A 24 -3.91 -8.69 -12.10
CA ALA A 24 -3.44 -7.39 -12.58
C ALA A 24 -4.46 -6.27 -12.28
N LEU A 25 -5.75 -6.55 -12.48
CA LEU A 25 -6.83 -5.60 -12.17
C LEU A 25 -6.92 -5.30 -10.66
N LEU A 26 -6.76 -6.33 -9.82
CA LEU A 26 -6.69 -6.18 -8.36
C LEU A 26 -5.51 -5.31 -7.93
N LEU A 27 -4.32 -5.56 -8.49
CA LEU A 27 -3.13 -4.75 -8.21
C LEU A 27 -3.32 -3.30 -8.66
N LEU A 28 -3.89 -3.09 -9.85
CA LEU A 28 -4.20 -1.78 -10.38
C LEU A 28 -5.22 -1.05 -9.49
N TYR A 29 -6.29 -1.74 -9.07
CA TYR A 29 -7.29 -1.19 -8.16
C TYR A 29 -6.67 -0.76 -6.83
N LEU A 30 -5.80 -1.60 -6.25
CA LEU A 30 -5.08 -1.28 -5.02
C LEU A 30 -4.10 -0.10 -5.19
N TRP A 31 -3.45 0.03 -6.35
CA TRP A 31 -2.59 1.17 -6.69
C TRP A 31 -3.37 2.48 -6.88
N LEU A 32 -4.53 2.41 -7.53
CA LEU A 32 -5.38 3.58 -7.79
C LEU A 32 -6.19 4.00 -6.56
N ARG A 33 -6.26 3.15 -5.53
CA ARG A 33 -6.93 3.46 -4.27
C ARG A 33 -6.19 4.60 -3.57
N ARG A 34 -6.63 5.83 -3.85
CA ARG A 34 -6.16 7.03 -3.17
C ARG A 34 -6.50 6.93 -1.67
N PRO A 35 -5.58 7.29 -0.77
CA PRO A 35 -5.94 7.48 0.63
C PRO A 35 -7.00 8.59 0.74
N ASP A 36 -7.95 8.43 1.66
CA ASP A 36 -8.98 9.43 1.92
C ASP A 36 -8.32 10.80 2.19
N PRO A 37 -8.77 11.90 1.54
CA PRO A 37 -8.21 13.23 1.76
C PRO A 37 -8.35 13.73 3.21
N ARG A 38 -9.17 13.09 4.05
CA ARG A 38 -9.26 13.36 5.49
C ARG A 38 -8.03 12.86 6.27
N TYR A 39 -7.24 11.97 5.67
CA TYR A 39 -6.05 11.46 6.32
C TYR A 39 -4.87 12.43 6.19
N PRO A 40 -3.96 12.45 7.19
CA PRO A 40 -2.78 13.29 7.15
C PRO A 40 -1.90 12.97 5.93
N PRO A 41 -1.07 13.93 5.48
CA PRO A 41 -0.23 13.75 4.29
C PRO A 41 0.65 12.51 4.40
N CYS A 42 0.60 11.66 3.38
CA CYS A 42 1.43 10.46 3.30
C CYS A 42 2.77 10.82 2.63
N PRO A 43 3.93 10.40 3.18
CA PRO A 43 5.22 10.72 2.61
C PRO A 43 5.42 10.09 1.23
N ALA A 44 4.94 8.87 1.01
CA ALA A 44 5.06 8.16 -0.26
C ALA A 44 3.78 7.39 -0.63
N THR A 45 3.72 6.90 -1.87
CA THR A 45 2.65 6.00 -2.32
C THR A 45 2.91 4.60 -1.76
N PRO A 46 2.00 4.06 -0.91
CA PRO A 46 2.18 2.73 -0.35
C PRO A 46 2.14 1.65 -1.43
N LEU A 47 3.02 0.66 -1.34
CA LEU A 47 2.93 -0.53 -2.18
C LEU A 47 1.63 -1.29 -1.87
N PRO A 48 0.96 -1.85 -2.88
CA PRO A 48 -0.19 -2.71 -2.67
C PRO A 48 0.27 -3.89 -1.81
N LEU A 49 -0.47 -4.20 -0.74
CA LEU A 49 -0.21 -5.24 0.26
C LEU A 49 0.80 -4.88 1.36
N PHE A 50 2.00 -4.42 1.03
CA PHE A 50 3.05 -4.19 2.05
C PHE A 50 3.13 -2.76 2.58
N GLY A 51 2.47 -1.81 1.92
CA GLY A 51 2.55 -0.40 2.32
C GLY A 51 3.96 0.16 2.15
N HIS A 52 4.48 0.78 3.20
CA HIS A 52 5.81 1.39 3.24
C HIS A 52 6.87 0.51 3.89
N MET A 53 6.58 -0.76 4.20
CA MET A 53 7.52 -1.62 4.92
C MET A 53 8.88 -1.75 4.22
N PHE A 54 8.91 -1.77 2.88
CA PHE A 54 10.16 -1.81 2.12
C PHE A 54 10.91 -0.47 2.09
N MET A 55 10.24 0.64 2.38
CA MET A 55 10.86 1.98 2.46
C MET A 55 11.31 2.32 3.89
N ILE A 56 10.93 1.53 4.90
CA ILE A 56 11.42 1.72 6.27
C ILE A 56 12.85 1.19 6.34
N GLU A 57 13.81 2.09 6.46
CA GLU A 57 15.20 1.74 6.75
C GLU A 57 15.33 0.89 8.02
N LYS A 58 16.42 0.11 8.13
CA LYS A 58 16.75 -0.66 9.35
C LYS A 58 16.66 0.18 10.64
N ASN A 59 16.94 1.48 10.52
CA ASN A 59 16.78 2.44 11.61
C ASN A 59 15.50 3.28 11.40
N PRO A 60 14.38 2.92 12.03
CA PRO A 60 13.11 3.63 11.86
C PRO A 60 13.21 5.09 12.33
N ARG A 61 14.06 5.41 13.30
CA ARG A 61 14.24 6.78 13.81
C ARG A 61 14.73 7.75 12.71
N VAL A 62 15.72 7.33 11.93
CA VAL A 62 16.28 8.15 10.84
C VAL A 62 15.22 8.37 9.76
N GLN A 63 14.48 7.32 9.42
CA GLN A 63 13.39 7.39 8.45
C GLN A 63 12.27 8.35 8.90
N LEU A 64 11.84 8.24 10.16
CA LEU A 64 10.81 9.11 10.74
C LEU A 64 11.25 10.57 10.82
N GLU A 65 12.52 10.83 11.11
CA GLU A 65 13.08 12.18 11.10
C GLU A 65 13.11 12.76 9.68
N ARG A 66 13.48 11.96 8.68
CA ARG A 66 13.47 12.37 7.27
C ARG A 66 12.04 12.70 6.81
N TRP A 67 11.06 11.86 7.11
CA TRP A 67 9.66 12.13 6.78
C TRP A 67 9.12 13.36 7.51
N ARG A 68 9.54 13.59 8.76
CA ARG A 68 9.22 14.82 9.48
C ARG A 68 9.77 16.05 8.75
N ARG A 69 11.00 16.02 8.24
CA ARG A 69 11.58 17.13 7.46
C ARG A 69 10.86 17.36 6.13
N GLU A 70 10.38 16.30 5.47
CA GLU A 70 9.71 16.37 4.17
C GLU A 70 8.21 16.76 4.26
N LYS A 71 7.50 16.31 5.31
CA LYS A 71 6.03 16.42 5.44
C LYS A 71 5.56 17.23 6.65
N GLY A 72 6.45 17.56 7.59
CA GLY A 72 6.15 18.30 8.80
C GLY A 72 5.85 17.43 10.02
N ASP A 73 5.26 18.04 11.05
CA ASP A 73 5.04 17.41 12.36
C ASP A 73 3.85 16.44 12.42
N LEU A 74 3.06 16.33 11.35
CA LEU A 74 1.91 15.44 11.22
C LEU A 74 1.97 14.70 9.87
N TYR A 75 2.14 13.37 9.90
CA TYR A 75 2.10 12.55 8.70
C TYR A 75 1.58 11.15 8.97
N SER A 76 1.14 10.47 7.92
CA SER A 76 0.64 9.09 7.97
C SER A 76 1.44 8.17 7.07
N PHE A 77 1.63 6.91 7.43
CA PHE A 77 2.25 5.90 6.55
C PHE A 77 1.67 4.51 6.84
N TYR A 78 1.94 3.55 5.96
CA TYR A 78 1.36 2.20 6.07
C TYR A 78 2.43 1.17 6.43
N ILE A 79 2.18 0.34 7.45
CA ILE A 79 2.98 -0.85 7.79
C ILE A 79 2.05 -2.06 7.71
N GLY A 80 2.33 -3.02 6.82
CA GLY A 80 1.60 -4.30 6.82
C GLY A 80 0.10 -4.15 6.63
N GLY A 81 -0.32 -3.22 5.77
CA GLY A 81 -1.74 -2.89 5.56
C GLY A 81 -2.38 -2.07 6.67
N THR A 82 -1.66 -1.81 7.77
CA THR A 82 -2.11 -0.95 8.87
C THR A 82 -1.65 0.48 8.65
N MET A 83 -2.54 1.46 8.78
CA MET A 83 -2.18 2.87 8.73
C MET A 83 -1.67 3.34 10.09
N VAL A 84 -0.50 3.97 10.12
CA VAL A 84 0.14 4.55 11.28
C VAL A 84 0.20 6.06 11.09
N VAL A 85 -0.31 6.82 12.05
CA VAL A 85 -0.24 8.28 12.08
C VAL A 85 0.79 8.69 13.13
N VAL A 86 1.73 9.56 12.76
CA VAL A 86 2.76 10.06 13.66
C VAL A 86 2.56 11.54 13.90
N LEU A 87 2.55 11.88 15.20
CA LEU A 87 2.45 13.23 15.74
C LEU A 87 3.78 13.59 16.39
N ASN A 88 4.50 14.57 15.85
CA ASN A 88 5.78 15.05 16.40
C ASN A 88 5.67 16.42 17.09
N GLY A 89 4.55 17.13 16.93
CA GLY A 89 4.34 18.47 17.50
C GLY A 89 3.67 18.42 18.87
N TYR A 90 4.15 19.24 19.82
CA TYR A 90 3.59 19.30 21.17
C TYR A 90 2.10 19.68 21.18
N GLU A 91 1.72 20.69 20.39
CA GLU A 91 0.31 21.11 20.25
C GLU A 91 -0.55 19.99 19.66
N LEU A 92 -0.05 19.28 18.64
CA LEU A 92 -0.76 18.15 18.01
C LEU A 92 -0.95 16.98 18.98
N ILE A 93 0.07 16.68 19.79
CA ILE A 93 0.01 15.62 20.80
C ILE A 93 -0.99 16.01 21.89
N LYS A 94 -0.98 17.27 22.33
CA LYS A 94 -1.92 17.79 23.32
C LYS A 94 -3.37 17.73 22.82
N GLU A 95 -3.61 18.10 21.57
CA GLU A 95 -4.93 18.04 20.94
C GLU A 95 -5.42 16.58 20.75
N ALA A 96 -4.52 15.64 20.43
CA ALA A 96 -4.86 14.24 20.27
C ALA A 96 -5.09 13.48 21.59
N LEU A 97 -4.56 13.98 22.71
CA LEU A 97 -4.66 13.37 24.04
C LEU A 97 -5.74 14.00 24.94
N VAL A 98 -6.41 15.06 24.47
CA VAL A 98 -7.50 15.73 25.19
C VAL A 98 -8.76 14.87 25.21
#